data_AF-A0A225NI57-F1
#
_entry.id   AF-A0A225NI57-F1
#
_cell.length_a   1.000
_cell.length_b   1.000
_cell.length_c   1.000
_cell.angle_alpha   90.00
_cell.angle_beta   90.00
_cell.angle_gamma   90.00
#
_symmetry.space_group_name_H-M   'P 1'
#
loop_
_entity.id
_entity.type
_entity.pdbx_description
1 polymer ?
#
loop_
_entity_poly.entity_id
_entity_poly.type
_entity_poly.pdbx_seq_one_letter_code
_entity_poly.pdbx_strand_id
1 'polypeptide(L)'
;MIGRRDPRRTTEHPDGEVADRIKSFDDFELKLGDVMRGERATMGKSLLDVQRELRIKATYIAAIENSDPSAFDTPGFIAGYVRSYARYLNMDPEQCFAAFCEESGFSVAHGMSAEASSVRKTPVPMRVSRRKAQVENDPFLSPKLPFAPSGSSFWSDFEPRALGSMLVLVALIGGIGYGGWMVLKQVQQVQLSPVEQTPVVLSDLDPLDAAAARSGGAEDPATAAAPTAEAMDRLYRPAALDLPVLVARDAPISTLDPDKVGTLMPSALPEVDLADATPQGPHPLPAGATPQVVEDAAPTLVMVAVRPSWVRVRSADGSVIYEGIMEPGETYDVPATEEPPTLRAGESGAVYFVMNGAHYGPVGPSGTVTSNIPLSIPEVSDRYQVADLGADRDLARVVAEAQTISVEP
;
A
#
# COMPACT_ATOMS: atom_id res chain seq x y z
N MET A 1 14.68 65.41 -8.80
CA MET A 1 15.99 64.73 -8.95
C MET A 1 16.74 64.84 -7.63
N ILE A 2 16.74 63.79 -6.81
CA ILE A 2 17.56 63.72 -5.60
C ILE A 2 18.31 62.39 -5.69
N GLY A 3 19.49 62.45 -6.27
CA GLY A 3 20.41 61.32 -6.33
C GLY A 3 21.03 61.11 -4.97
N ARG A 4 20.68 60.02 -4.30
CA ARG A 4 21.48 59.47 -3.20
C ARG A 4 22.63 58.67 -3.83
N ARG A 5 23.83 59.25 -3.79
CA ARG A 5 25.09 58.52 -3.89
C ARG A 5 25.45 58.09 -2.48
N ASP A 6 25.39 56.79 -2.20
CA ASP A 6 26.08 56.22 -1.05
C ASP A 6 27.52 55.86 -1.45
N PRO A 7 28.53 56.25 -0.66
CA PRO A 7 29.92 55.94 -0.97
C PRO A 7 30.19 54.46 -0.63
N ARG A 8 30.33 53.62 -1.64
CA ARG A 8 30.96 52.31 -1.45
C ARG A 8 32.41 52.53 -1.03
N ARG A 9 32.69 52.24 0.23
CA ARG A 9 34.05 52.17 0.78
C ARG A 9 34.68 50.88 0.28
N THR A 10 35.41 50.95 -0.83
CA THR A 10 36.36 49.92 -1.25
C THR A 10 37.55 49.97 -0.30
N THR A 11 37.52 49.15 0.74
CA THR A 11 38.74 48.69 1.41
C THR A 11 39.15 47.40 0.73
N GLU A 12 40.09 47.53 -0.21
CA GLU A 12 40.92 46.42 -0.67
C GLU A 12 41.82 46.01 0.50
N HIS A 13 41.72 44.76 0.93
CA HIS A 13 42.75 44.08 1.71
C HIS A 13 43.29 42.96 0.84
N PRO A 14 44.58 43.01 0.45
CA PRO A 14 45.27 41.84 -0.05
C PRO A 14 45.56 41.01 1.20
N ASP A 15 44.84 39.92 1.40
CA ASP A 15 45.26 38.71 2.12
C ASP A 15 43.99 37.90 2.46
N GLY A 16 43.97 36.66 1.97
CA GLY A 16 42.80 35.81 1.84
C GLY A 16 42.25 35.24 3.14
N GLU A 17 41.60 36.07 3.96
CA GLU A 17 40.69 35.62 5.01
C GLU A 17 39.25 36.06 4.69
N VAL A 18 38.40 35.09 4.36
CA VAL A 18 36.97 35.29 4.10
C VAL A 18 36.29 35.62 5.43
N ALA A 19 36.30 36.90 5.79
CA ALA A 19 35.54 37.41 6.93
C ALA A 19 34.04 37.16 6.71
N ASP A 20 33.40 36.59 7.72
CA ASP A 20 32.00 36.20 7.81
C ASP A 20 31.07 37.42 7.62
N ARG A 21 30.81 37.78 6.37
CA ARG A 21 29.79 38.76 6.00
C ARG A 21 28.43 38.10 6.20
N ILE A 22 27.53 38.77 6.94
CA ILE A 22 26.12 38.37 7.02
C ILE A 22 25.59 38.27 5.59
N LYS A 23 25.26 37.04 5.16
CA LYS A 23 24.75 36.75 3.82
C LYS A 23 23.45 37.52 3.61
N SER A 24 23.43 38.39 2.61
CA SER A 24 22.22 39.09 2.16
C SER A 24 21.29 38.11 1.44
N PHE A 25 20.02 38.49 1.26
CA PHE A 25 19.03 37.69 0.54
C PHE A 25 19.49 37.32 -0.89
N ASP A 26 20.25 38.21 -1.54
CA ASP A 26 20.77 38.02 -2.89
C ASP A 26 22.05 37.15 -2.96
N ASP A 27 22.63 36.76 -1.82
CA ASP A 27 23.84 35.91 -1.77
C ASP A 27 23.50 34.40 -1.88
N PHE A 28 22.20 34.04 -1.84
CA PHE A 28 21.75 32.65 -2.00
C PHE A 28 21.49 32.33 -3.46
N GLU A 29 22.33 31.46 -4.02
CA GLU A 29 22.11 30.89 -5.34
C GLU A 29 20.96 29.87 -5.29
N LEU A 30 19.90 30.10 -6.08
CA LEU A 30 18.76 29.20 -6.15
C LEU A 30 19.15 27.93 -6.94
N LYS A 31 19.23 26.80 -6.24
CA LYS A 31 19.55 25.51 -6.84
C LYS A 31 18.31 24.77 -7.31
N LEU A 32 18.47 23.88 -8.29
CA LEU A 32 17.43 22.96 -8.75
C LEU A 32 16.80 22.21 -7.58
N GLY A 33 17.62 21.74 -6.65
CA GLY A 33 17.16 21.01 -5.47
C GLY A 33 16.17 21.81 -4.62
N ASP A 34 16.40 23.12 -4.44
CA ASP A 34 15.50 24.02 -3.71
C ASP A 34 14.18 24.23 -4.48
N VAL A 35 14.25 24.34 -5.81
CA VAL A 35 13.07 24.45 -6.67
C VAL A 35 12.20 23.19 -6.58
N MET A 36 12.80 22.00 -6.75
CA MET A 36 12.06 20.73 -6.68
C MET A 36 11.45 20.49 -5.30
N ARG A 37 12.16 20.88 -4.24
CA ARG A 37 11.64 20.87 -2.87
C ARG A 37 10.45 21.82 -2.70
N GLY A 38 10.53 23.01 -3.25
CA GLY A 38 9.46 24.02 -3.25
C GLY A 38 8.19 23.54 -3.98
N GLU A 39 8.36 22.92 -5.16
CA GLU A 39 7.25 22.34 -5.93
C GLU A 39 6.60 21.19 -5.15
N ARG A 40 7.39 20.29 -4.57
CA ARG A 40 6.85 19.22 -3.71
C ARG A 40 6.10 19.77 -2.50
N ALA A 41 6.62 20.82 -1.87
CA ALA A 41 5.96 21.47 -0.73
C ALA A 41 4.65 22.16 -1.15
N THR A 42 4.60 22.75 -2.35
CA THR A 42 3.38 23.33 -2.93
C THR A 42 2.30 22.28 -3.16
N MET A 43 2.70 21.06 -3.53
CA MET A 43 1.80 19.90 -3.62
C MET A 43 1.40 19.31 -2.26
N GLY A 44 1.98 19.79 -1.15
CA GLY A 44 1.71 19.29 0.20
C GLY A 44 2.19 17.87 0.46
N LYS A 45 3.20 17.38 -0.28
CA LYS A 45 3.66 15.99 -0.24
C LYS A 45 4.92 15.83 0.61
N SER A 46 4.94 14.80 1.46
CA SER A 46 6.15 14.38 2.16
C SER A 46 7.03 13.51 1.25
N LEU A 47 8.32 13.37 1.60
CA LEU A 47 9.23 12.46 0.89
C LEU A 47 8.73 11.01 0.89
N LEU A 48 8.06 10.58 1.98
CA LEU A 48 7.47 9.24 2.09
C LEU A 48 6.28 9.06 1.15
N ASP A 49 5.50 10.12 0.90
CA ASP A 49 4.38 10.06 -0.05
C ASP A 49 4.91 9.91 -1.47
N VAL A 50 5.91 10.71 -1.84
CA VAL A 50 6.60 10.61 -3.13
C VAL A 50 7.20 9.22 -3.33
N GLN A 51 7.79 8.63 -2.29
CA GLN A 51 8.29 7.25 -2.34
C GLN A 51 7.19 6.25 -2.67
N ARG A 52 6.01 6.35 -2.05
CA ARG A 52 4.90 5.41 -2.31
C ARG A 52 4.37 5.54 -3.74
N GLU A 53 4.33 6.77 -4.25
CA GLU A 53 3.78 7.07 -5.58
C GLU A 53 4.77 6.74 -6.71
N LEU A 54 6.04 7.12 -6.58
CA LEU A 54 7.06 6.88 -7.61
C LEU A 54 7.83 5.56 -7.46
N ARG A 55 7.69 4.87 -6.32
CA ARG A 55 8.48 3.66 -5.98
C ARG A 55 9.98 3.90 -6.01
N ILE A 56 10.40 5.13 -5.73
CA ILE A 56 11.80 5.53 -5.55
C ILE A 56 12.03 5.76 -4.06
N LYS A 57 13.11 5.22 -3.48
CA LYS A 57 13.42 5.42 -2.05
C LYS A 57 13.46 6.91 -1.70
N ALA A 58 12.86 7.30 -0.57
CA ALA A 58 12.81 8.67 -0.08
C ALA A 58 14.22 9.26 0.10
N THR A 59 15.20 8.44 0.50
CA THR A 59 16.61 8.81 0.58
C THR A 59 17.16 9.31 -0.76
N TYR A 60 16.78 8.66 -1.87
CA TYR A 60 17.21 9.11 -3.20
C TYR A 60 16.49 10.38 -3.63
N ILE A 61 15.21 10.56 -3.29
CA ILE A 61 14.51 11.82 -3.57
C ILE A 61 15.16 12.97 -2.79
N ALA A 62 15.51 12.76 -1.52
CA ALA A 62 16.26 13.73 -0.73
C ALA A 62 17.66 14.01 -1.32
N ALA A 63 18.33 12.99 -1.86
CA ALA A 63 19.61 13.16 -2.55
C ALA A 63 19.49 14.02 -3.82
N ILE A 64 18.41 13.86 -4.60
CA ILE A 64 18.10 14.73 -5.75
C ILE A 64 17.89 16.17 -5.27
N GLU A 65 17.13 16.38 -4.20
CA GLU A 65 16.88 17.72 -3.63
C GLU A 65 18.13 18.37 -3.02
N ASN A 66 19.15 17.60 -2.67
CA ASN A 66 20.42 18.11 -2.15
C ASN A 66 21.52 18.15 -3.21
N SER A 67 21.21 17.80 -4.46
CA SER A 67 22.15 17.67 -5.58
C SER A 67 23.37 16.79 -5.22
N ASP A 68 23.17 15.71 -4.46
CA ASP A 68 24.22 14.78 -4.00
C ASP A 68 24.16 13.45 -4.77
N PRO A 69 25.07 13.19 -5.73
CA PRO A 69 25.07 11.97 -6.52
C PRO A 69 25.72 10.78 -5.79
N SER A 70 26.38 11.01 -4.65
CA SER A 70 27.10 9.95 -3.90
C SER A 70 26.16 9.07 -3.06
N ALA A 71 24.99 9.59 -2.73
CA ALA A 71 23.97 8.87 -1.94
C ALA A 71 23.23 7.78 -2.73
N PHE A 72 23.51 7.62 -4.03
CA PHE A 72 22.89 6.60 -4.87
C PHE A 72 23.76 5.34 -4.96
N ASP A 73 23.17 4.19 -4.63
CA ASP A 73 23.87 2.89 -4.70
C ASP A 73 24.29 2.51 -6.13
N THR A 74 23.51 2.94 -7.14
CA THR A 74 23.76 2.62 -8.55
C THR A 74 23.65 3.88 -9.41
N PRO A 75 24.79 4.46 -9.83
CA PRO A 75 24.83 5.70 -10.58
C PRO A 75 24.07 5.69 -11.91
N GLY A 76 23.94 4.51 -12.54
CA GLY A 76 23.22 4.36 -13.82
C GLY A 76 21.73 4.73 -13.75
N PHE A 77 21.10 4.64 -12.58
CA PHE A 77 19.67 4.92 -12.43
C PHE A 77 19.36 6.38 -12.05
N ILE A 78 20.37 7.18 -11.69
CA ILE A 78 20.19 8.59 -11.27
C ILE A 78 19.42 9.37 -12.33
N ALA A 79 19.79 9.21 -13.60
CA ALA A 79 19.14 9.90 -14.71
C ALA A 79 17.66 9.50 -14.86
N GLY A 80 17.28 8.27 -14.50
CA GLY A 80 15.89 7.82 -14.49
C GLY A 80 15.10 8.42 -13.33
N TYR A 81 15.71 8.45 -12.14
CA TYR A 81 15.07 8.99 -10.93
C TYR A 81 14.81 10.49 -11.04
N VAL A 82 15.80 11.28 -11.46
CA VAL A 82 15.64 12.73 -11.64
C VAL A 82 14.52 13.05 -12.64
N ARG A 83 14.50 12.39 -13.80
CA ARG A 83 13.44 12.60 -14.81
C ARG A 83 12.06 12.18 -14.31
N SER A 84 11.98 11.08 -13.57
CA SER A 84 10.69 10.60 -13.04
C SER A 84 10.14 11.55 -11.98
N TYR A 85 11.01 12.07 -11.12
CA TYR A 85 10.63 13.06 -10.12
C TYR A 85 10.25 14.41 -10.74
N ALA A 86 10.98 14.87 -11.77
CA ALA A 86 10.62 16.08 -12.51
C ALA A 86 9.23 15.97 -13.17
N ARG A 87 8.91 14.84 -13.81
CA ARG A 87 7.56 14.61 -14.37
C ARG A 87 6.48 14.62 -13.31
N TYR A 88 6.76 14.05 -12.14
CA TYR A 88 5.83 14.03 -11.01
C TYR A 88 5.51 15.44 -10.50
N LEU A 89 6.51 16.31 -10.47
CA LEU A 89 6.38 17.72 -10.10
C LEU A 89 5.88 18.61 -11.26
N ASN A 90 5.48 18.05 -12.40
CA ASN A 90 5.10 18.77 -13.62
C ASN A 90 6.17 19.73 -14.15
N MET A 91 7.45 19.40 -13.95
CA MET A 91 8.60 20.14 -14.47
C MET A 91 9.17 19.47 -15.74
N ASP A 92 9.93 20.23 -16.54
CA ASP A 92 10.58 19.66 -17.72
C ASP A 92 11.71 18.68 -17.31
N PRO A 93 11.63 17.39 -17.68
CA PRO A 93 12.54 16.37 -17.19
C PRO A 93 13.96 16.50 -17.72
N GLU A 94 14.14 17.07 -18.91
CA GLU A 94 15.45 17.20 -19.55
C GLU A 94 16.19 18.41 -18.99
N GLN A 95 15.49 19.52 -18.76
CA GLN A 95 16.03 20.70 -18.08
C GLN A 95 16.43 20.38 -16.64
N CYS A 96 15.57 19.68 -15.88
CA CYS A 96 15.90 19.28 -14.51
C CYS A 96 17.11 18.35 -14.47
N PHE A 97 17.20 17.39 -15.40
CA PHE A 97 18.36 16.51 -15.45
C PHE A 97 19.65 17.25 -15.82
N ALA A 98 19.60 18.18 -16.78
CA ALA A 98 20.75 19.00 -17.15
C ALA A 98 21.25 19.86 -15.98
N ALA A 99 20.33 20.55 -15.30
CA ALA A 99 20.65 21.36 -14.11
C ALA A 99 21.23 20.49 -12.98
N PHE A 100 20.68 19.28 -12.77
CA PHE A 100 21.23 18.34 -11.79
C PHE A 100 22.68 17.96 -12.13
N CYS A 101 22.98 17.64 -13.39
CA CYS A 101 24.35 17.32 -13.81
C CYS A 101 25.33 18.50 -13.63
N GLU A 102 24.87 19.73 -13.92
CA GLU A 102 25.67 20.94 -13.75
C GLU A 102 25.97 21.22 -12.27
N GLU A 103 24.97 21.11 -11.39
CA GLU A 103 25.12 21.40 -9.96
C GLU A 103 25.85 20.30 -9.18
N SER A 104 25.59 19.03 -9.50
CA SER A 104 26.17 17.89 -8.79
C SER A 104 27.53 17.45 -9.33
N GLY A 105 27.92 17.96 -10.51
CA GLY A 105 29.08 17.46 -11.26
C GLY A 105 28.92 16.02 -11.76
N PHE A 106 27.71 15.46 -11.69
CA PHE A 106 27.43 14.11 -12.15
C PHE A 106 27.52 14.03 -13.68
N SER A 107 28.36 13.13 -14.16
CA SER A 107 28.44 12.77 -15.58
C SER A 107 28.08 11.30 -15.76
N VAL A 108 27.19 11.02 -16.71
CA VAL A 108 26.82 9.65 -17.05
C VAL A 108 28.01 9.01 -17.75
N ALA A 109 28.61 7.99 -17.13
CA ALA A 109 29.67 7.21 -17.76
C ALA A 109 29.20 6.67 -19.12
N HIS A 110 30.06 6.82 -20.14
CA HIS A 110 29.84 6.44 -21.54
C HIS A 110 29.16 5.06 -21.65
N GLY A 111 27.89 5.06 -22.09
CA GLY A 111 27.09 3.85 -22.28
C GLY A 111 25.59 4.05 -22.11
N MET A 112 25.16 5.07 -21.37
CA MET A 112 23.72 5.33 -21.08
C MET A 112 23.31 6.81 -21.27
N SER A 113 24.07 7.57 -22.06
CA SER A 113 23.69 8.93 -22.47
C SER A 113 22.52 8.90 -23.48
N ALA A 114 21.90 10.06 -23.73
CA ALA A 114 20.76 10.27 -24.63
C ALA A 114 20.94 9.74 -26.07
N GLU A 115 22.14 9.31 -26.45
CA GLU A 115 22.41 8.60 -27.71
C GLU A 115 21.94 7.13 -27.70
N ALA A 116 21.78 6.51 -26.52
CA ALA A 116 21.24 5.15 -26.36
C ALA A 116 19.70 5.14 -26.28
N SER A 117 19.06 6.30 -26.06
CA SER A 117 17.60 6.43 -26.20
C SER A 117 17.23 6.53 -27.68
N SER A 118 16.94 5.38 -28.28
CA SER A 118 16.33 5.33 -29.61
C SER A 118 15.07 6.20 -29.64
N VAL A 119 15.05 7.14 -30.60
CA VAL A 119 13.91 7.94 -31.07
C VAL A 119 13.61 9.23 -30.28
N ARG A 120 14.43 10.26 -30.51
CA ARG A 120 13.91 11.64 -30.65
C ARG A 120 13.52 11.85 -32.10
N LYS A 121 12.21 11.83 -32.40
CA LYS A 121 11.68 12.32 -33.67
C LYS A 121 11.79 13.85 -33.67
N THR A 122 12.83 14.38 -34.29
CA THR A 122 12.95 15.83 -34.56
C THR A 122 11.82 16.26 -35.51
N PRO A 123 11.11 17.37 -35.22
CA PRO A 123 10.15 17.92 -36.17
C PRO A 123 10.92 18.76 -37.19
N VAL A 124 11.30 18.16 -38.32
CA VAL A 124 11.76 18.90 -39.50
C VAL A 124 10.53 19.40 -40.25
N PRO A 125 10.41 20.70 -40.61
CA PRO A 125 9.25 21.21 -41.33
C PRO A 125 9.39 20.82 -42.81
N MET A 126 8.81 19.69 -43.19
CA MET A 126 8.80 19.26 -44.59
C MET A 126 7.44 19.53 -45.22
N ARG A 127 7.47 20.43 -46.21
CA ARG A 127 6.35 20.84 -47.05
C ARG A 127 5.73 19.61 -47.71
N VAL A 128 4.41 19.47 -47.51
CA VAL A 128 3.60 18.41 -48.10
C VAL A 128 3.60 18.56 -49.62
N SER A 129 4.25 17.64 -50.33
CA SER A 129 3.90 17.35 -51.71
C SER A 129 3.34 15.94 -51.78
N ARG A 130 2.06 15.90 -52.11
CA ARG A 130 1.17 14.75 -52.13
C ARG A 130 1.48 13.90 -53.37
N ARG A 131 2.07 12.72 -53.20
CA ARG A 131 1.97 11.65 -54.21
C ARG A 131 1.75 10.29 -53.55
N LYS A 132 0.59 9.71 -53.89
CA LYS A 132 0.25 8.31 -53.71
C LYS A 132 1.32 7.46 -54.40
N ALA A 133 2.02 6.63 -53.64
CA ALA A 133 2.75 5.49 -54.17
C ALA A 133 2.40 4.28 -53.29
N GLN A 134 1.71 3.35 -53.94
CA GLN A 134 1.35 2.02 -53.45
C GLN A 134 2.64 1.24 -53.19
N VAL A 135 2.91 0.90 -51.93
CA VAL A 135 4.06 0.06 -51.56
C VAL A 135 3.53 -1.36 -51.37
N GLU A 136 3.70 -2.12 -52.43
CA GLU A 136 3.62 -3.58 -52.49
C GLU A 136 4.82 -4.17 -51.73
N ASN A 137 4.60 -5.28 -51.04
CA ASN A 137 5.50 -5.91 -50.08
C ASN A 137 6.94 -6.10 -50.62
N ASP A 138 7.90 -5.38 -50.06
CA ASP A 138 9.32 -5.52 -50.38
C ASP A 138 10.02 -6.42 -49.32
N PRO A 139 10.49 -7.64 -49.67
CA PRO A 139 11.02 -8.63 -48.72
C PRO A 139 12.37 -8.25 -48.09
N PHE A 140 13.06 -7.23 -48.60
CA PHE A 140 14.37 -6.80 -48.10
C PHE A 140 14.29 -5.72 -47.02
N LEU A 141 13.11 -5.14 -46.80
CA LEU A 141 12.88 -4.06 -45.82
C LEU A 141 12.19 -4.51 -44.53
N SER A 142 11.86 -5.82 -44.40
CA SER A 142 11.32 -6.37 -43.16
C SER A 142 11.95 -7.72 -42.82
N PRO A 143 12.99 -7.77 -41.96
CA PRO A 143 13.49 -9.03 -41.45
C PRO A 143 12.47 -9.54 -40.42
N LYS A 144 11.52 -10.37 -40.86
CA LYS A 144 10.64 -11.13 -39.96
C LYS A 144 11.47 -12.23 -39.30
N LEU A 145 12.11 -11.90 -38.19
CA LEU A 145 12.73 -12.88 -37.31
C LEU A 145 11.61 -13.68 -36.61
N PRO A 146 11.65 -15.03 -36.58
CA PRO A 146 10.55 -15.87 -36.08
C PRO A 146 10.29 -15.79 -34.56
N PHE A 147 11.04 -14.97 -33.82
CA PHE A 147 10.97 -14.88 -32.35
C PHE A 147 10.83 -13.44 -31.81
N ALA A 148 10.49 -12.46 -32.64
CA ALA A 148 10.20 -11.10 -32.18
C ALA A 148 8.69 -10.82 -32.24
N PRO A 149 8.03 -10.42 -31.14
CA PRO A 149 6.62 -10.04 -31.18
C PRO A 149 6.49 -8.74 -32.00
N SER A 150 5.82 -8.82 -33.15
CA SER A 150 5.42 -7.63 -33.89
C SER A 150 4.41 -6.85 -33.06
N GLY A 151 4.70 -5.59 -32.73
CA GLY A 151 3.75 -4.72 -32.04
C GLY A 151 2.43 -4.70 -32.79
N SER A 152 1.35 -5.13 -32.12
CA SER A 152 0.01 -5.08 -32.69
C SER A 152 -0.35 -3.62 -32.96
N SER A 153 -0.88 -3.37 -34.15
CA SER A 153 -1.43 -2.06 -34.48
C SER A 153 -2.69 -1.88 -33.64
N PHE A 154 -2.87 -0.72 -32.99
CA PHE A 154 -4.03 -0.37 -32.15
C PHE A 154 -5.41 -0.62 -32.82
N TRP A 155 -5.44 -0.90 -34.12
CA TRP A 155 -6.64 -1.16 -34.90
C TRP A 155 -6.94 -2.65 -35.10
N SER A 156 -6.04 -3.58 -34.75
CA SER A 156 -6.29 -5.04 -34.85
C SER A 156 -7.07 -5.60 -33.67
N ASP A 157 -7.13 -4.88 -32.55
CA ASP A 157 -7.82 -5.31 -31.33
C ASP A 157 -9.32 -4.95 -31.35
N PHE A 158 -9.79 -4.30 -32.42
CA PHE A 158 -11.22 -4.04 -32.64
C PHE A 158 -11.93 -5.31 -33.13
N GLU A 159 -12.23 -6.21 -32.19
CA GLU A 159 -13.14 -7.33 -32.44
C GLU A 159 -14.59 -6.81 -32.61
N PRO A 160 -15.27 -7.06 -33.75
CA PRO A 160 -16.65 -6.61 -33.97
C PRO A 160 -17.65 -7.12 -32.91
N ARG A 161 -17.29 -8.21 -32.21
CA ARG A 161 -18.11 -8.82 -31.15
C ARG A 161 -18.08 -7.98 -29.87
N ALA A 162 -16.98 -7.29 -29.57
CA ALA A 162 -16.86 -6.42 -28.39
C ALA A 162 -17.66 -5.11 -28.54
N LEU A 163 -17.83 -4.61 -29.77
CA LEU A 163 -18.70 -3.47 -30.05
C LEU A 163 -20.19 -3.79 -29.74
N GLY A 164 -20.59 -5.05 -29.93
CA GLY A 164 -21.94 -5.51 -29.61
C GLY A 164 -22.24 -5.46 -28.11
N SER A 165 -21.34 -5.95 -27.27
CA SER A 165 -21.53 -5.92 -25.81
C SER A 165 -21.48 -4.50 -25.25
N MET A 166 -20.63 -3.63 -25.81
CA MET A 166 -20.58 -2.22 -25.42
C MET A 166 -21.88 -1.49 -25.75
N LEU A 167 -22.49 -1.78 -26.90
CA LEU A 167 -23.78 -1.18 -27.29
C LEU A 167 -24.92 -1.65 -26.35
N VAL A 168 -24.95 -2.94 -25.99
CA VAL A 168 -25.91 -3.47 -25.02
C VAL A 168 -25.75 -2.82 -23.65
N LEU A 169 -24.51 -2.63 -23.18
CA LEU A 169 -24.24 -1.94 -21.92
C LEU A 169 -24.73 -0.49 -21.92
N VAL A 170 -24.46 0.25 -23.01
CA VAL A 170 -24.95 1.63 -23.16
C VAL A 170 -26.48 1.68 -23.20
N ALA A 171 -27.13 0.74 -23.90
CA ALA A 171 -28.58 0.64 -23.94
C ALA A 171 -29.17 0.31 -22.56
N LEU A 172 -28.53 -0.57 -21.79
CA LEU A 172 -28.95 -0.91 -20.42
C LEU A 172 -28.83 0.30 -19.48
N ILE A 173 -27.70 0.99 -19.50
CA ILE A 173 -27.46 2.20 -18.68
C ILE A 173 -28.46 3.29 -19.05
N GLY A 174 -28.70 3.50 -20.36
CA GLY A 174 -29.71 4.45 -20.85
C GLY A 174 -31.12 4.08 -20.40
N GLY A 175 -31.48 2.79 -20.44
CA GLY A 175 -32.79 2.30 -19.99
C GLY A 175 -33.00 2.52 -18.49
N ILE A 176 -32.01 2.17 -17.66
CA ILE A 176 -32.08 2.37 -16.20
C ILE A 176 -32.12 3.87 -15.87
N GLY A 177 -31.29 4.67 -16.52
CA GLY A 177 -31.28 6.13 -16.32
C GLY A 177 -32.61 6.78 -16.72
N TYR A 178 -33.18 6.38 -17.87
CA TYR A 178 -34.49 6.86 -18.32
C TYR A 178 -35.61 6.41 -17.37
N GLY A 179 -35.57 5.17 -16.88
CA GLY A 179 -36.51 4.65 -15.89
C GLY A 179 -36.48 5.46 -14.59
N GLY A 180 -35.29 5.71 -14.05
CA GLY A 180 -35.11 6.54 -12.86
C GLY A 180 -35.62 7.98 -13.06
N TRP A 181 -35.33 8.58 -14.20
CA TRP A 181 -35.81 9.92 -14.54
C TRP A 181 -37.35 10.00 -14.65
N MET A 182 -37.98 8.98 -15.22
CA MET A 182 -39.45 8.88 -15.30
C MET A 182 -40.10 8.76 -13.93
N VAL A 183 -39.55 7.94 -13.03
CA VAL A 183 -40.06 7.79 -11.65
C VAL A 183 -39.99 9.11 -10.89
N LEU A 184 -38.88 9.86 -11.00
CA LEU A 184 -38.76 11.18 -10.39
C LEU A 184 -39.84 12.16 -10.89
N LYS A 185 -40.12 12.15 -12.20
CA LYS A 185 -41.21 12.96 -12.77
C LYS A 185 -42.58 12.53 -12.27
N GLN A 186 -42.82 11.24 -12.10
CA GLN A 186 -44.10 10.72 -11.61
C GLN A 186 -44.35 11.13 -10.15
N VAL A 187 -43.31 11.09 -9.30
CA VAL A 187 -43.40 11.43 -7.87
C VAL A 187 -43.63 12.93 -7.65
N GLN A 188 -43.19 13.79 -8.58
CA GLN A 188 -43.45 15.23 -8.52
C GLN A 188 -44.87 15.61 -8.99
N GLN A 189 -45.63 14.70 -9.59
CA GLN A 189 -47.04 14.94 -9.90
C GLN A 189 -47.88 14.63 -8.66
N VAL A 190 -47.95 15.59 -7.74
CA VAL A 190 -48.93 15.59 -6.66
C VAL A 190 -50.32 15.64 -7.29
N GLN A 191 -51.04 14.52 -7.32
CA GLN A 191 -52.45 14.50 -7.66
C GLN A 191 -53.21 15.23 -6.56
N LEU A 192 -53.37 16.54 -6.72
CA LEU A 192 -54.34 17.32 -5.97
C LEU A 192 -55.72 16.82 -6.40
N SER A 193 -56.33 15.97 -5.58
CA SER A 193 -57.75 15.67 -5.71
C SER A 193 -58.50 16.99 -5.57
N PRO A 194 -59.39 17.36 -6.53
CA PRO A 194 -60.15 18.59 -6.42
C PRO A 194 -60.96 18.57 -5.13
N VAL A 195 -60.63 19.45 -4.18
CA VAL A 195 -61.46 19.69 -3.00
C VAL A 195 -62.61 20.58 -3.47
N GLU A 196 -63.75 19.98 -3.81
CA GLU A 196 -65.02 20.70 -3.78
C GLU A 196 -65.39 20.95 -2.32
N GLN A 197 -65.00 22.10 -1.79
CA GLN A 197 -65.75 22.74 -0.71
C GLN A 197 -65.41 24.22 -0.65
N THR A 198 -66.39 25.05 -1.01
CA THR A 198 -66.41 26.48 -0.71
C THR A 198 -66.45 26.67 0.80
N PRO A 199 -65.57 27.49 1.41
CA PRO A 199 -65.66 27.76 2.83
C PRO A 199 -66.93 28.57 3.13
N VAL A 200 -67.90 27.93 3.79
CA VAL A 200 -68.96 28.64 4.51
C VAL A 200 -68.28 29.33 5.69
N VAL A 201 -68.28 30.65 5.66
CA VAL A 201 -67.85 31.50 6.76
C VAL A 201 -68.91 31.36 7.87
N LEU A 202 -68.62 30.56 8.90
CA LEU A 202 -69.41 30.51 10.13
C LEU A 202 -68.96 31.65 11.05
N SER A 203 -69.66 32.79 10.97
CA SER A 203 -69.47 33.96 11.84
C SER A 203 -70.50 34.07 12.96
N ASP A 204 -71.03 32.96 13.50
CA ASP A 204 -71.99 33.02 14.61
C ASP A 204 -71.90 31.77 15.50
N LEU A 205 -70.88 31.71 16.36
CA LEU A 205 -70.92 30.88 17.55
C LEU A 205 -70.67 31.78 18.77
N ASP A 206 -71.77 32.09 19.46
CA ASP A 206 -71.78 32.80 20.74
C ASP A 206 -71.14 31.91 21.82
N PRO A 207 -70.02 32.34 22.44
CA PRO A 207 -69.29 31.51 23.41
C PRO A 207 -69.99 31.33 24.77
N LEU A 208 -71.19 31.90 24.98
CA LEU A 208 -71.91 31.83 26.26
C LEU A 208 -72.81 30.61 26.43
N ASP A 209 -73.16 29.88 25.36
CA ASP A 209 -74.04 28.71 25.47
C ASP A 209 -73.30 27.46 26.00
N ALA A 210 -71.98 27.40 25.82
CA ALA A 210 -71.14 26.29 26.29
C ALA A 210 -70.84 26.33 27.81
N ALA A 211 -71.21 27.43 28.50
CA ALA A 211 -71.04 27.56 29.95
C ALA A 211 -72.27 27.12 30.75
N ALA A 212 -73.45 27.04 30.13
CA ALA A 212 -74.69 26.63 30.79
C ALA A 212 -74.87 25.09 30.88
N ALA A 213 -74.18 24.33 30.02
CA ALA A 213 -74.37 22.88 29.91
C ALA A 213 -73.45 22.01 30.82
N ARG A 214 -72.63 22.61 31.70
CA ARG A 214 -71.65 21.86 32.54
C ARG A 214 -71.90 21.88 34.04
N SER A 215 -73.15 22.15 34.46
CA SER A 215 -73.56 21.94 35.85
C SER A 215 -74.21 20.57 36.03
N GLY A 216 -73.40 19.52 36.18
CA GLY A 216 -73.90 18.20 36.55
C GLY A 216 -72.87 17.09 36.34
N GLY A 217 -72.41 16.49 37.43
CA GLY A 217 -71.61 15.27 37.42
C GLY A 217 -70.26 15.44 38.10
N ALA A 218 -70.24 15.16 39.40
CA ALA A 218 -69.02 14.87 40.13
C ALA A 218 -68.44 13.55 39.60
N GLU A 219 -67.20 13.57 39.15
CA GLU A 219 -66.26 12.45 39.25
C GLU A 219 -64.84 12.96 38.98
N ASP A 220 -63.95 12.50 39.85
CA ASP A 220 -62.56 12.89 40.06
C ASP A 220 -61.67 12.43 38.88
N PRO A 221 -60.90 13.31 38.21
CA PRO A 221 -59.78 12.88 37.40
C PRO A 221 -58.47 13.42 37.96
N ALA A 222 -57.54 12.50 38.18
CA ALA A 222 -56.13 12.76 38.37
C ALA A 222 -55.62 13.85 37.43
N THR A 223 -54.86 14.77 38.01
CA THR A 223 -54.25 15.95 37.40
C THR A 223 -53.44 15.61 36.14
N ALA A 224 -54.06 15.69 34.96
CA ALA A 224 -53.35 15.88 33.71
C ALA A 224 -52.98 17.36 33.60
N ALA A 225 -51.85 17.74 34.19
CA ALA A 225 -51.31 19.08 34.06
C ALA A 225 -50.96 19.36 32.60
N ALA A 226 -51.49 20.46 32.04
CA ALA A 226 -51.07 20.97 30.74
C ALA A 226 -49.54 21.18 30.75
N PRO A 227 -48.83 20.87 29.66
CA PRO A 227 -47.38 21.06 29.61
C PRO A 227 -47.07 22.53 29.88
N THR A 228 -46.31 22.78 30.95
CA THR A 228 -45.91 24.14 31.32
C THR A 228 -45.02 24.72 30.22
N ALA A 229 -45.01 26.05 30.07
CA ALA A 229 -44.15 26.72 29.09
C ALA A 229 -42.67 26.32 29.24
N GLU A 230 -42.25 26.00 30.47
CA GLU A 230 -40.93 25.48 30.80
C GLU A 230 -40.66 24.07 30.25
N ALA A 231 -41.67 23.22 30.11
CA ALA A 231 -41.55 21.89 29.50
C ALA A 231 -41.37 22.00 27.98
N MET A 232 -42.04 22.96 27.35
CA MET A 232 -41.85 23.28 25.92
C MET A 232 -40.48 23.91 25.66
N ASP A 233 -40.01 24.81 26.53
CA ASP A 233 -38.68 25.44 26.41
C ASP A 233 -37.53 24.41 26.46
N ARG A 234 -37.68 23.33 27.26
CA ARG A 234 -36.69 22.24 27.31
C ARG A 234 -36.62 21.41 26.03
N LEU A 235 -37.71 21.30 25.27
CA LEU A 235 -37.74 20.56 24.00
C LEU A 235 -37.03 21.30 22.86
N TYR A 236 -36.99 22.63 22.91
CA TYR A 236 -36.36 23.47 21.89
C TYR A 236 -34.93 23.93 22.26
N ARG A 237 -34.49 23.67 23.49
CA ARG A 237 -33.12 23.98 23.91
C ARG A 237 -32.15 22.96 23.31
N PRO A 238 -31.08 23.40 22.62
CA PRO A 238 -30.06 22.47 22.14
C PRO A 238 -29.46 21.72 23.34
N ALA A 239 -29.44 20.39 23.26
CA ALA A 239 -28.88 19.54 24.29
C ALA A 239 -27.42 19.94 24.53
N ALA A 240 -27.07 20.22 25.80
CA ALA A 240 -25.68 20.49 26.16
C ALA A 240 -24.87 19.23 25.84
N LEU A 241 -23.79 19.40 25.06
CA LEU A 241 -22.89 18.32 24.71
C LEU A 241 -22.19 17.84 25.98
N ASP A 242 -22.39 16.58 26.37
CA ASP A 242 -21.67 15.98 27.49
C ASP A 242 -20.17 15.98 27.13
N LEU A 243 -19.42 16.83 27.82
CA LEU A 243 -17.97 16.89 27.67
C LEU A 243 -17.38 15.63 28.33
N PRO A 244 -16.46 14.93 27.65
CA PRO A 244 -15.83 13.75 28.23
C PRO A 244 -15.07 14.14 29.51
N VAL A 245 -15.39 13.48 30.61
CA VAL A 245 -14.68 13.63 31.88
C VAL A 245 -13.29 13.02 31.72
N LEU A 246 -12.27 13.88 31.59
CA LEU A 246 -10.87 13.44 31.56
C LEU A 246 -10.43 13.08 32.98
N VAL A 247 -10.43 11.79 33.29
CA VAL A 247 -9.80 11.26 34.50
C VAL A 247 -8.41 10.75 34.12
N ALA A 248 -7.38 11.20 34.83
CA ALA A 248 -6.04 10.65 34.68
C ALA A 248 -6.07 9.16 35.06
N ARG A 249 -5.84 8.28 34.09
CA ARG A 249 -5.91 6.83 34.29
C ARG A 249 -4.71 6.29 35.09
N ASP A 250 -3.56 6.96 34.97
CA ASP A 250 -2.30 6.52 35.56
C ASP A 250 -1.60 7.64 36.35
N ALA A 251 -0.79 7.23 37.32
CA ALA A 251 0.09 8.10 38.08
C ALA A 251 1.18 8.72 37.16
N PRO A 252 1.83 9.83 37.57
CA PRO A 252 2.91 10.43 36.80
C PRO A 252 4.02 9.39 36.51
N ILE A 253 4.61 9.46 35.32
CA ILE A 253 5.72 8.58 34.89
C ILE A 253 6.89 8.59 35.88
N SER A 254 7.04 9.64 36.68
CA SER A 254 8.05 9.73 37.75
C SER A 254 7.87 8.71 38.89
N THR A 255 6.73 8.02 38.95
CA THR A 255 6.46 6.97 39.96
C THR A 255 6.83 5.57 39.50
N LEU A 256 7.25 5.40 38.24
CA LEU A 256 7.70 4.13 37.70
C LEU A 256 9.15 3.85 38.14
N ASP A 257 9.36 2.69 38.76
CA ASP A 257 10.67 2.20 39.18
C ASP A 257 11.21 1.25 38.07
N PRO A 258 12.26 1.66 37.32
CA PRO A 258 12.77 0.90 36.18
C PRO A 258 13.35 -0.46 36.59
N ASP A 259 13.75 -0.62 37.85
CA ASP A 259 14.27 -1.88 38.38
C ASP A 259 13.17 -2.86 38.77
N LYS A 260 11.89 -2.43 38.75
CA LYS A 260 10.73 -3.27 39.12
C LYS A 260 9.79 -3.57 37.97
N VAL A 261 9.95 -2.90 36.82
CA VAL A 261 9.00 -2.99 35.71
C VAL A 261 9.74 -3.04 34.38
N GLY A 262 9.58 -4.15 33.65
CA GLY A 262 10.05 -4.31 32.28
C GLY A 262 11.29 -5.20 32.11
N THR A 263 11.74 -5.31 30.86
CA THR A 263 12.80 -6.22 30.39
C THR A 263 14.21 -5.85 30.89
N LEU A 264 14.34 -4.76 31.66
CA LEU A 264 15.61 -4.26 32.19
C LEU A 264 15.88 -4.71 33.64
N MET A 265 15.01 -5.53 34.23
CA MET A 265 15.29 -6.08 35.56
C MET A 265 16.62 -6.87 35.53
N PRO A 266 17.54 -6.63 36.48
CA PRO A 266 18.75 -7.41 36.58
C PRO A 266 18.36 -8.86 36.87
N SER A 267 18.55 -9.74 35.89
CA SER A 267 18.44 -11.18 36.09
C SER A 267 19.45 -11.56 37.15
N ALA A 268 18.97 -11.99 38.32
CA ALA A 268 19.83 -12.58 39.33
C ALA A 268 20.62 -13.72 38.66
N LEU A 269 21.95 -13.64 38.71
CA LEU A 269 22.81 -14.70 38.20
C LEU A 269 22.49 -15.99 38.99
N PRO A 270 22.38 -17.15 38.34
CA PRO A 270 22.20 -18.40 39.05
C PRO A 270 23.42 -18.63 39.95
N GLU A 271 23.17 -18.75 41.25
CA GLU A 271 24.15 -19.19 42.22
C GLU A 271 24.55 -20.62 41.84
N VAL A 272 25.80 -20.80 41.41
CA VAL A 272 26.36 -22.10 41.05
C VAL A 272 26.60 -22.86 42.35
N ASP A 273 25.60 -23.66 42.74
CA ASP A 273 25.75 -24.63 43.82
C ASP A 273 26.59 -25.80 43.27
N LEU A 274 27.86 -25.88 43.68
CA LEU A 274 28.72 -27.02 43.35
C LEU A 274 28.24 -28.24 44.15
N ALA A 275 27.35 -29.03 43.54
CA ALA A 275 26.95 -30.32 44.06
C ALA A 275 28.10 -31.33 43.94
N ASP A 276 28.58 -31.77 45.11
CA ASP A 276 29.52 -32.86 45.30
C ASP A 276 28.85 -34.20 44.87
N ALA A 277 29.48 -34.92 43.95
CA ALA A 277 28.91 -36.12 43.36
C ALA A 277 29.09 -37.33 44.28
N THR A 278 28.02 -37.73 44.98
CA THR A 278 27.92 -39.06 45.59
C THR A 278 26.74 -39.82 44.97
N PRO A 279 26.95 -40.99 44.34
CA PRO A 279 25.84 -41.74 43.73
C PRO A 279 25.09 -42.51 44.82
N GLN A 280 23.90 -42.02 45.19
CA GLN A 280 22.91 -42.81 45.93
C GLN A 280 21.77 -43.23 44.99
N GLY A 281 21.47 -44.54 45.02
CA GLY A 281 20.49 -45.21 44.16
C GLY A 281 19.04 -44.78 44.37
N PRO A 282 18.12 -45.28 43.52
CA PRO A 282 16.82 -44.67 43.29
C PRO A 282 15.85 -44.88 44.45
N HIS A 283 15.34 -43.77 45.01
CA HIS A 283 14.11 -43.74 45.81
C HIS A 283 12.92 -43.37 44.90
N PRO A 284 11.80 -44.11 44.94
CA PRO A 284 10.61 -43.73 44.19
C PRO A 284 9.82 -42.69 44.98
N LEU A 285 9.78 -41.46 44.47
CA LEU A 285 8.83 -40.43 44.89
C LEU A 285 7.55 -40.57 44.03
N PRO A 286 6.35 -40.36 44.60
CA PRO A 286 5.12 -40.39 43.83
C PRO A 286 5.12 -39.24 42.82
N ALA A 287 4.85 -39.57 41.56
CA ALA A 287 4.71 -38.62 40.48
C ALA A 287 3.62 -37.60 40.82
N GLY A 288 4.05 -36.43 41.30
CA GLY A 288 3.22 -35.23 41.27
C GLY A 288 2.98 -34.92 39.81
N ALA A 289 1.73 -35.09 39.38
CA ALA A 289 1.24 -34.64 38.09
C ALA A 289 1.46 -33.12 37.98
N THR A 290 2.58 -32.73 37.38
CA THR A 290 2.63 -31.46 36.66
C THR A 290 1.61 -31.59 35.53
N PRO A 291 0.70 -30.61 35.33
CA PRO A 291 -0.12 -30.60 34.14
C PRO A 291 0.81 -30.33 32.96
N GLN A 292 1.31 -31.41 32.35
CA GLN A 292 1.97 -31.34 31.07
C GLN A 292 0.85 -31.08 30.06
N VAL A 293 0.83 -29.87 29.51
CA VAL A 293 0.08 -29.59 28.27
C VAL A 293 0.78 -30.40 27.19
N VAL A 294 0.35 -31.66 27.05
CA VAL A 294 0.60 -32.43 25.84
C VAL A 294 -0.43 -31.93 24.84
N GLU A 295 -0.25 -30.70 24.35
CA GLU A 295 -0.69 -30.41 22.99
C GLU A 295 0.27 -31.20 22.11
N ASP A 296 -0.25 -32.24 21.45
CA ASP A 296 0.45 -32.84 20.32
C ASP A 296 0.90 -31.69 19.41
N ALA A 297 2.22 -31.60 19.16
CA ALA A 297 2.79 -30.55 18.32
C ALA A 297 2.00 -30.51 17.01
N ALA A 298 1.31 -29.39 16.77
CA ALA A 298 0.50 -29.22 15.58
C ALA A 298 1.39 -29.48 14.36
N PRO A 299 0.94 -30.30 13.40
CA PRO A 299 1.76 -30.63 12.24
C PRO A 299 2.13 -29.34 11.49
N THR A 300 3.43 -29.12 11.29
CA THR A 300 3.94 -27.95 10.56
C THR A 300 4.10 -28.29 9.08
N LEU A 301 3.66 -27.37 8.22
CA LEU A 301 3.90 -27.44 6.78
C LEU A 301 5.15 -26.61 6.48
N VAL A 302 6.18 -27.25 5.93
CA VAL A 302 7.42 -26.58 5.53
C VAL A 302 7.53 -26.66 4.01
N MET A 303 8.05 -25.62 3.39
CA MET A 303 8.39 -25.60 1.97
C MET A 303 9.90 -25.66 1.81
N VAL A 304 10.40 -26.47 0.88
CA VAL A 304 11.83 -26.61 0.59
C VAL A 304 12.09 -26.45 -0.90
N ALA A 305 13.15 -25.71 -1.25
CA ALA A 305 13.60 -25.58 -2.63
C ALA A 305 14.80 -26.51 -2.90
N VAL A 306 14.78 -27.24 -4.02
CA VAL A 306 15.91 -28.10 -4.45
C VAL A 306 16.78 -27.43 -5.53
N ARG A 307 16.26 -26.39 -6.16
CA ARG A 307 16.91 -25.51 -7.14
C ARG A 307 16.42 -24.07 -6.89
N PRO A 308 17.14 -23.03 -7.34
CA PRO A 308 16.70 -21.64 -7.15
C PRO A 308 15.30 -21.43 -7.72
N SER A 309 14.36 -20.99 -6.89
CA SER A 309 12.98 -20.74 -7.31
C SER A 309 12.44 -19.48 -6.67
N TRP A 310 11.93 -18.56 -7.49
CA TRP A 310 11.21 -17.41 -6.96
C TRP A 310 9.87 -17.86 -6.38
N VAL A 311 9.63 -17.52 -5.11
CA VAL A 311 8.47 -17.92 -4.34
C VAL A 311 7.81 -16.70 -3.72
N ARG A 312 6.48 -16.64 -3.81
CA ARG A 312 5.65 -15.65 -3.12
C ARG A 312 4.51 -16.36 -2.39
N VAL A 313 4.39 -16.10 -1.09
CA VAL A 313 3.31 -16.56 -0.22
C VAL A 313 2.42 -15.37 0.13
N ARG A 314 1.12 -15.50 -0.10
CA ARG A 314 0.11 -14.48 0.19
C ARG A 314 -0.89 -14.97 1.23
N SER A 315 -1.23 -14.14 2.20
CA SER A 315 -2.36 -14.38 3.11
C SER A 315 -3.68 -14.34 2.33
N ALA A 316 -4.74 -14.86 2.92
CA ALA A 316 -6.08 -14.80 2.35
C ALA A 316 -6.57 -13.35 2.15
N ASP A 317 -6.15 -12.41 3.01
CA ASP A 317 -6.38 -10.97 2.86
C ASP A 317 -5.63 -10.32 1.68
N GLY A 318 -4.80 -11.08 0.96
CA GLY A 318 -3.99 -10.62 -0.16
C GLY A 318 -2.66 -9.94 0.23
N SER A 319 -2.37 -9.81 1.52
CA SER A 319 -1.05 -9.37 2.01
C SER A 319 0.03 -10.38 1.66
N VAL A 320 1.25 -9.90 1.35
CA VAL A 320 2.38 -10.78 1.05
C VAL A 320 3.07 -11.14 2.37
N ILE A 321 3.08 -12.43 2.71
CA ILE A 321 3.72 -12.96 3.92
C ILE A 321 5.21 -13.18 3.66
N TYR A 322 5.54 -13.73 2.49
CA TYR A 322 6.91 -13.99 2.07
C TYR A 322 7.06 -13.78 0.56
N GLU A 323 8.17 -13.20 0.14
CA GLU A 323 8.55 -13.05 -1.26
C GLU A 323 10.07 -13.06 -1.37
N GLY A 324 10.61 -13.98 -2.18
CA GLY A 324 12.05 -14.12 -2.33
C GLY A 324 12.41 -15.18 -3.37
N ILE A 325 13.69 -15.33 -3.65
CA ILE A 325 14.22 -16.50 -4.34
C ILE A 325 14.67 -17.45 -3.25
N MET A 326 14.08 -18.65 -3.21
CA MET A 326 14.54 -19.71 -2.31
C MET A 326 15.69 -20.44 -2.98
N GLU A 327 16.82 -20.50 -2.28
CA GLU A 327 18.02 -21.20 -2.73
C GLU A 327 17.92 -22.72 -2.45
N PRO A 328 18.72 -23.57 -3.11
CA PRO A 328 18.72 -25.01 -2.87
C PRO A 328 18.99 -25.34 -1.39
N GLY A 329 18.13 -26.17 -0.80
CA GLY A 329 18.17 -26.54 0.62
C GLY A 329 17.51 -25.53 1.56
N GLU A 330 17.11 -24.35 1.07
CA GLU A 330 16.41 -23.37 1.90
C GLU A 330 15.00 -23.85 2.23
N THR A 331 14.64 -23.73 3.52
CA THR A 331 13.33 -24.11 4.05
C THR A 331 12.56 -22.90 4.55
N TYR A 332 11.26 -22.90 4.31
CA TYR A 332 10.34 -21.87 4.80
C TYR A 332 9.17 -22.53 5.55
N ASP A 333 9.04 -22.21 6.83
CA ASP A 333 7.91 -22.67 7.66
C ASP A 333 6.66 -21.87 7.31
N VAL A 334 5.62 -22.57 6.87
CA VAL A 334 4.33 -21.94 6.56
C VAL A 334 3.56 -21.74 7.87
N PRO A 335 3.20 -20.49 8.24
CA PRO A 335 2.43 -20.24 9.45
C PRO A 335 1.03 -20.84 9.34
N ALA A 336 0.56 -21.49 10.41
CA ALA A 336 -0.80 -21.98 10.52
C ALA A 336 -1.77 -20.81 10.73
N THR A 337 -2.46 -20.39 9.67
CA THR A 337 -3.49 -19.34 9.70
C THR A 337 -4.88 -19.94 9.59
N GLU A 338 -5.91 -19.23 10.08
CA GLU A 338 -7.31 -19.67 10.03
C GLU A 338 -7.78 -19.92 8.58
N GLU A 339 -7.43 -19.02 7.68
CA GLU A 339 -7.57 -19.22 6.24
C GLU A 339 -6.21 -19.55 5.61
N PRO A 340 -6.09 -20.57 4.75
CA PRO A 340 -4.81 -21.02 4.25
C PRO A 340 -4.17 -20.01 3.29
N PRO A 341 -2.88 -19.69 3.45
CA PRO A 341 -2.20 -18.78 2.55
C PRO A 341 -2.00 -19.44 1.18
N THR A 342 -1.79 -18.65 0.14
CA THR A 342 -1.59 -19.14 -1.23
C THR A 342 -0.15 -18.97 -1.68
N LEU A 343 0.38 -19.99 -2.34
CA LEU A 343 1.70 -20.01 -2.94
C LEU A 343 1.65 -19.68 -4.44
N ARG A 344 2.63 -18.90 -4.87
CA ARG A 344 3.07 -18.78 -6.25
C ARG A 344 4.55 -19.12 -6.35
N ALA A 345 4.88 -20.12 -7.16
CA ALA A 345 6.24 -20.55 -7.42
C ALA A 345 6.58 -20.32 -8.90
N GLY A 346 7.73 -19.69 -9.17
CA GLY A 346 8.22 -19.36 -10.51
C GLY A 346 8.81 -20.56 -11.23
N GLU A 347 9.66 -21.31 -10.53
CA GLU A 347 10.16 -22.62 -10.96
C GLU A 347 9.50 -23.67 -10.07
N SER A 348 8.25 -24.02 -10.37
CA SER A 348 7.44 -24.88 -9.51
C SER A 348 7.93 -26.33 -9.45
N GLY A 349 8.70 -26.79 -10.44
CA GLY A 349 9.40 -28.07 -10.39
C GLY A 349 10.57 -28.13 -9.41
N ALA A 350 10.99 -27.01 -8.83
CA ALA A 350 12.07 -26.95 -7.85
C ALA A 350 11.60 -26.86 -6.40
N VAL A 351 10.29 -26.78 -6.16
CA VAL A 351 9.72 -26.59 -4.82
C VAL A 351 8.98 -27.85 -4.40
N TYR A 352 9.21 -28.26 -3.16
CA TYR A 352 8.57 -29.40 -2.51
C TYR A 352 8.01 -28.97 -1.15
N PHE A 353 7.03 -29.70 -0.65
CA PHE A 353 6.50 -29.53 0.70
C PHE A 353 7.03 -30.62 1.60
N VAL A 354 7.30 -30.30 2.87
CA VAL A 354 7.70 -31.26 3.89
C VAL A 354 6.65 -31.22 4.98
N MET A 355 6.08 -32.39 5.28
CA MET A 355 5.16 -32.59 6.39
C MET A 355 5.41 -33.97 6.99
N ASN A 356 5.49 -34.06 8.32
CA ASN A 356 5.77 -35.30 9.04
C ASN A 356 7.03 -36.05 8.54
N GLY A 357 8.06 -35.31 8.11
CA GLY A 357 9.32 -35.86 7.59
C GLY A 357 9.27 -36.45 6.18
N ALA A 358 8.12 -36.41 5.49
CA ALA A 358 7.99 -36.83 4.10
C ALA A 358 7.92 -35.61 3.17
N HIS A 359 8.56 -35.74 1.99
CA HIS A 359 8.54 -34.72 0.95
C HIS A 359 7.39 -34.97 -0.02
N TYR A 360 6.60 -33.96 -0.33
CA TYR A 360 5.46 -33.99 -1.25
C TYR A 360 5.72 -33.05 -2.42
N GLY A 361 5.40 -33.48 -3.63
CA GLY A 361 5.56 -32.67 -4.83
C GLY A 361 6.15 -33.43 -6.01
N PRO A 362 6.75 -32.74 -6.98
CA PRO A 362 7.00 -31.29 -7.02
C PRO A 362 5.73 -30.44 -7.08
N VAL A 363 5.81 -29.18 -6.70
CA VAL A 363 4.69 -28.21 -6.75
C VAL A 363 4.10 -28.08 -8.17
N GLY A 364 4.93 -28.26 -9.19
CA GLY A 364 4.48 -28.32 -10.58
C GLY A 364 5.56 -28.86 -11.51
N PRO A 365 5.33 -28.82 -12.83
CA PRO A 365 6.35 -29.20 -13.81
C PRO A 365 7.57 -28.29 -13.76
N SER A 366 8.74 -28.83 -14.10
CA SER A 366 9.96 -28.04 -14.27
C SER A 366 9.79 -26.98 -15.37
N GLY A 367 10.36 -25.79 -15.16
CA GLY A 367 10.27 -24.65 -16.09
C GLY A 367 8.96 -23.87 -16.03
N THR A 368 8.03 -24.22 -15.13
CA THR A 368 6.68 -23.65 -15.13
C THR A 368 6.36 -22.88 -13.85
N VAL A 369 5.62 -21.78 -14.04
CA VAL A 369 5.08 -20.97 -12.95
C VAL A 369 3.74 -21.56 -12.51
N THR A 370 3.62 -21.94 -11.24
CA THR A 370 2.35 -22.40 -10.66
C THR A 370 1.88 -21.39 -9.61
N SER A 371 0.60 -21.01 -9.65
CA SER A 371 0.01 -20.02 -8.75
C SER A 371 -1.26 -20.52 -8.07
N ASN A 372 -1.64 -19.86 -6.98
CA ASN A 372 -2.87 -20.11 -6.22
C ASN A 372 -2.92 -21.52 -5.64
N ILE A 373 -1.77 -22.00 -5.13
CA ILE A 373 -1.71 -23.27 -4.42
C ILE A 373 -2.02 -22.98 -2.94
N PRO A 374 -3.13 -23.47 -2.37
CA PRO A 374 -3.39 -23.31 -0.94
C PRO A 374 -2.34 -24.08 -0.13
N LEU A 375 -1.77 -23.43 0.87
CA LEU A 375 -0.76 -23.97 1.76
C LEU A 375 -1.41 -24.44 3.07
N SER A 376 -2.20 -25.51 2.97
CA SER A 376 -2.69 -26.25 4.13
C SER A 376 -2.29 -27.71 4.01
N ILE A 377 -2.10 -28.37 5.14
CA ILE A 377 -1.77 -29.79 5.18
C ILE A 377 -2.78 -30.65 4.40
N PRO A 378 -4.11 -30.55 4.61
CA PRO A 378 -5.06 -31.39 3.88
C PRO A 378 -5.02 -31.15 2.37
N GLU A 379 -4.97 -29.89 1.92
CA GLU A 379 -4.95 -29.55 0.49
C GLU A 379 -3.67 -30.03 -0.20
N VAL A 380 -2.52 -29.90 0.49
CA VAL A 380 -1.23 -30.38 -0.03
C VAL A 380 -1.20 -31.91 -0.08
N SER A 381 -1.67 -32.59 0.96
CA SER A 381 -1.70 -34.06 1.00
C SER A 381 -2.67 -34.67 -0.01
N ASP A 382 -3.77 -33.99 -0.32
CA ASP A 382 -4.74 -34.45 -1.32
C ASP A 382 -4.24 -34.23 -2.76
N ARG A 383 -3.49 -33.14 -2.98
CA ARG A 383 -3.06 -32.71 -4.32
C ARG A 383 -1.72 -33.32 -4.75
N TYR A 384 -0.82 -33.58 -3.81
CA TYR A 384 0.54 -34.04 -4.10
C TYR A 384 0.79 -35.41 -3.47
N GLN A 385 1.58 -36.23 -4.18
CA GLN A 385 2.04 -37.51 -3.66
C GLN A 385 3.41 -37.35 -3.01
N VAL A 386 3.78 -38.33 -2.17
CA VAL A 386 5.13 -38.42 -1.61
C VAL A 386 6.11 -38.55 -2.78
N ALA A 387 7.10 -37.66 -2.80
CA ALA A 387 8.08 -37.55 -3.87
C ALA A 387 9.02 -38.77 -3.87
N ASP A 388 9.26 -39.30 -5.07
CA ASP A 388 10.25 -40.36 -5.29
C ASP A 388 11.66 -39.74 -5.37
N LEU A 389 12.52 -40.07 -4.40
CA LEU A 389 13.91 -39.61 -4.35
C LEU A 389 14.74 -40.12 -5.56
N GLY A 390 14.32 -41.20 -6.22
CA GLY A 390 14.98 -41.70 -7.43
C GLY A 390 14.66 -40.88 -8.68
N ALA A 391 13.56 -40.13 -8.68
CA ALA A 391 13.09 -39.37 -9.83
C ALA A 391 13.77 -37.99 -9.96
N ASP A 392 14.13 -37.36 -8.83
CA ASP A 392 14.82 -36.06 -8.81
C ASP A 392 16.13 -36.15 -8.01
N ARG A 393 17.26 -36.06 -8.72
CA ARG A 393 18.60 -36.09 -8.12
C ARG A 393 18.87 -34.90 -7.20
N ASP A 394 18.27 -33.74 -7.47
CA ASP A 394 18.48 -32.56 -6.64
C ASP A 394 17.73 -32.70 -5.31
N LEU A 395 16.53 -33.30 -5.33
CA LEU A 395 15.82 -33.66 -4.10
C LEU A 395 16.63 -34.65 -3.27
N ALA A 396 17.14 -35.72 -3.89
CA ALA A 396 17.97 -36.70 -3.19
C ALA A 396 19.20 -36.06 -2.52
N ARG A 397 19.84 -35.08 -3.16
CA ARG A 397 20.95 -34.32 -2.59
C ARG A 397 20.52 -33.53 -1.35
N VAL A 398 19.45 -32.73 -1.45
CA VAL A 398 18.97 -31.89 -0.35
C VAL A 398 18.53 -32.72 0.85
N VAL A 399 17.86 -33.85 0.62
CA VAL A 399 17.46 -34.77 1.70
C VAL A 399 18.67 -35.39 2.39
N ALA A 400 19.68 -35.80 1.63
CA ALA A 400 20.92 -36.33 2.19
C ALA A 400 21.66 -35.27 3.02
N GLU A 401 21.76 -34.03 2.53
CA GLU A 401 22.37 -32.90 3.26
C GLU A 401 21.62 -32.62 4.57
N ALA A 402 20.28 -32.54 4.55
CA ALA A 402 19.46 -32.34 5.75
C ALA A 402 19.64 -33.47 6.79
N GLN A 403 19.78 -34.72 6.33
CA GLN A 403 20.05 -35.86 7.21
C GLN A 403 21.44 -35.80 7.85
N THR A 404 22.46 -35.33 7.12
CA THR A 404 23.81 -35.19 7.69
C THR A 404 23.90 -34.13 8.79
N ILE A 405 23.15 -33.03 8.66
CA ILE A 405 23.12 -31.93 9.63
C ILE A 405 22.43 -32.35 10.94
N SER A 406 21.48 -33.28 10.88
CA SER A 406 20.69 -33.74 12.04
C SER A 406 21.43 -34.78 12.91
N VAL A 407 22.63 -35.23 12.51
CA VAL A 407 23.36 -36.36 13.13
C VAL A 407 24.61 -35.93 13.89
N GLU A 408 25.00 -34.64 13.88
CA GLU A 408 26.06 -34.14 14.77
C GLU A 408 25.48 -33.81 16.18
N PRO A 409 25.94 -34.50 17.25
CA PRO A 409 25.47 -34.30 18.63
C PRO A 409 26.03 -33.06 19.32
#